data_AF-A0A1V5XNY2-F1
#
_entry.id   AF-A0A1V5XNY2-F1
#
_cell.length_a   1.000
_cell.length_b   1.000
_cell.length_c   1.000
_cell.angle_alpha   90.00
_cell.angle_beta   90.00
_cell.angle_gamma   90.00
#
_symmetry.space_group_name_H-M   'P 1'
#
loop_
_entity.id
_entity.type
_entity.pdbx_description
1 polymer ?
#
loop_
_entity_poly.entity_id
_entity_poly.type
_entity_poly.pdbx_seq_one_letter_code
_entity_poly.pdbx_strand_id
1 'polypeptide(L)'
;MSQPFDIPIGSTLIVCLALGCSPRSCSNSSSTDHPDALVVALPEPERPPVPRKRMVWIPPGAFVAGTPTDVLPRIADEEMPGVQVVLHGFYIDQYAFPNEPGAIQTTNITRDEAKARCEAIDKRLCTELEWEAACKGPNSTTYEYGSAYNPSICAMSKTGTMAPTGSSAGCRSGFDVADLHGGAFEWTSSPWNRGESSTLAVVRGGSGEPAEVVGRCANARARRPDKSYADVGFRCCAGEPNDAEVSLEVSRPSDPLKAVARTPELVSLLEQGLPEKITQQLSETKPFRIDRIWKWYPIGNEEIVLGSGCAHPTAHALCGVVLMRIQNHQPQTLAFAPSGWWLPNVQLDDDRRVLWVYGGDGLGKYRRRVAFLWGRIGVGEPELGGVKVR
;
A
#
# COMPACT_ATOMS: atom_id res chain seq x y z
N MET A 1 -49.65 6.08 -16.56
CA MET A 1 -50.02 5.60 -17.91
C MET A 1 -48.77 5.66 -18.77
N SER A 2 -48.05 4.56 -18.80
CA SER A 2 -46.76 4.39 -19.46
C SER A 2 -46.86 3.07 -20.22
N GLN A 3 -46.91 3.15 -21.55
CA GLN A 3 -46.94 1.97 -22.41
C GLN A 3 -45.51 1.45 -22.67
N PRO A 4 -45.34 0.13 -22.80
CA PRO A 4 -44.07 -0.52 -23.12
C PRO A 4 -43.90 -0.69 -24.63
N PHE A 5 -42.64 -0.80 -25.08
CA PHE A 5 -42.31 -1.26 -26.44
C PHE A 5 -41.37 -2.46 -26.35
N ASP A 6 -41.84 -3.57 -26.92
CA ASP A 6 -41.15 -4.84 -27.15
C ASP A 6 -40.08 -4.71 -28.26
N ILE A 7 -39.00 -5.48 -28.14
CA ILE A 7 -38.03 -5.75 -29.22
C ILE A 7 -37.95 -7.27 -29.43
N PRO A 8 -38.08 -7.77 -30.68
CA PRO A 8 -38.15 -9.20 -30.94
C PRO A 8 -36.78 -9.86 -31.17
N ILE A 9 -36.80 -11.16 -30.88
CA ILE A 9 -35.76 -12.18 -31.05
C ILE A 9 -35.50 -12.47 -32.54
N GLY A 10 -34.23 -12.64 -32.92
CA GLY A 10 -33.83 -13.13 -34.25
C GLY A 10 -32.49 -13.87 -34.20
N SER A 11 -32.56 -15.20 -34.21
CA SER A 11 -31.46 -16.16 -34.22
C SER A 11 -30.71 -16.20 -35.54
N THR A 12 -29.39 -16.47 -35.53
CA THR A 12 -28.70 -17.08 -36.69
C THR A 12 -27.59 -18.01 -36.20
N LEU A 13 -27.83 -19.31 -36.40
CA LEU A 13 -26.93 -20.43 -36.18
C LEU A 13 -26.22 -20.70 -37.52
N ILE A 14 -24.88 -20.75 -37.56
CA ILE A 14 -24.13 -21.16 -38.77
C ILE A 14 -23.45 -22.50 -38.49
N VAL A 15 -23.92 -23.54 -39.17
CA VAL A 15 -23.32 -24.88 -39.27
C VAL A 15 -22.64 -24.95 -40.64
N CYS A 16 -21.32 -25.12 -40.67
CA CYS A 16 -20.57 -25.35 -41.92
C CYS A 16 -20.38 -26.85 -42.16
N LEU A 17 -21.02 -27.36 -43.21
CA LEU A 17 -20.80 -28.67 -43.81
C LEU A 17 -19.60 -28.62 -44.78
N ALA A 18 -18.66 -29.53 -44.59
CA ALA A 18 -17.58 -29.81 -45.53
C ALA A 18 -18.05 -30.71 -46.68
N LEU A 19 -17.45 -30.55 -47.88
CA LEU A 19 -17.07 -31.62 -48.84
C LEU A 19 -16.54 -31.03 -50.17
N GLY A 20 -15.37 -31.51 -50.63
CA GLY A 20 -15.09 -31.68 -52.07
C GLY A 20 -13.80 -31.10 -52.71
N CYS A 21 -12.68 -31.84 -52.62
CA CYS A 21 -11.65 -32.21 -53.63
C CYS A 21 -11.12 -31.18 -54.68
N SER A 22 -9.85 -31.08 -55.12
CA SER A 22 -8.69 -31.99 -55.21
C SER A 22 -7.42 -31.21 -55.72
N PRO A 23 -6.22 -31.80 -55.95
CA PRO A 23 -4.95 -31.36 -55.36
C PRO A 23 -3.98 -30.66 -56.33
N ARG A 24 -3.05 -29.85 -55.80
CA ARG A 24 -1.73 -29.57 -56.42
C ARG A 24 -0.72 -28.97 -55.45
N SER A 25 0.38 -29.73 -55.27
CA SER A 25 1.77 -29.35 -55.01
C SER A 25 2.19 -28.62 -53.72
N CYS A 26 3.01 -29.36 -52.97
CA CYS A 26 4.00 -29.03 -51.94
C CYS A 26 4.60 -27.60 -51.93
N SER A 27 4.79 -27.03 -50.73
CA SER A 27 6.10 -26.95 -50.07
C SER A 27 6.05 -26.22 -48.71
N ASN A 28 6.67 -26.84 -47.70
CA ASN A 28 7.23 -26.36 -46.43
C ASN A 28 7.08 -24.88 -46.03
N SER A 29 6.58 -24.65 -44.82
CA SER A 29 7.40 -24.09 -43.72
C SER A 29 6.69 -24.17 -42.38
N SER A 30 7.45 -24.57 -41.37
CA SER A 30 7.16 -24.67 -39.93
C SER A 30 6.41 -23.48 -39.32
N SER A 31 5.41 -23.76 -38.49
CA SER A 31 5.03 -22.89 -37.38
C SER A 31 5.06 -23.67 -36.08
N THR A 32 5.94 -23.19 -35.21
CA THR A 32 6.30 -23.56 -33.85
C THR A 32 5.14 -23.87 -32.91
N ASP A 33 5.35 -24.92 -32.11
CA ASP A 33 4.70 -25.19 -30.83
C ASP A 33 4.59 -23.91 -29.97
N HIS A 34 3.37 -23.60 -29.53
CA HIS A 34 3.16 -22.83 -28.31
C HIS A 34 2.84 -23.83 -27.19
N PRO A 35 3.55 -23.82 -26.06
CA PRO A 35 3.18 -24.65 -24.93
C PRO A 35 1.87 -24.12 -24.36
N ASP A 36 0.83 -24.96 -24.38
CA ASP A 36 -0.43 -24.71 -23.70
C ASP A 36 -0.15 -24.26 -22.26
N ALA A 37 -0.64 -23.07 -21.92
CA ALA A 37 -0.60 -22.58 -20.55
C ALA A 37 -1.34 -23.59 -19.66
N LEU A 38 -0.60 -24.21 -18.74
CA LEU A 38 -1.16 -25.12 -17.75
C LEU A 38 -2.07 -24.30 -16.80
N VAL A 39 -3.36 -24.24 -17.12
CA VAL A 39 -4.37 -23.71 -16.20
C VAL A 39 -4.53 -24.74 -15.08
N VAL A 40 -3.83 -24.52 -13.97
CA VAL A 40 -4.08 -25.28 -12.74
C VAL A 40 -5.41 -24.78 -12.17
N ALA A 41 -6.49 -25.46 -12.54
CA ALA A 41 -7.77 -25.29 -11.86
C ALA A 41 -7.62 -25.80 -10.42
N LEU A 42 -7.73 -24.89 -9.44
CA LEU A 42 -7.88 -25.29 -8.05
C LEU A 42 -9.17 -26.11 -7.93
N PRO A 43 -9.16 -27.27 -7.22
CA PRO A 43 -10.33 -28.11 -7.09
C PRO A 43 -11.47 -27.33 -6.42
N GLU A 44 -12.65 -27.40 -7.04
CA GLU A 44 -13.89 -26.84 -6.52
C GLU A 44 -14.22 -27.52 -5.17
N PRO A 45 -14.62 -26.80 -4.10
CA PRO A 45 -14.80 -27.42 -2.80
C PRO A 45 -15.90 -28.49 -2.82
N GLU A 46 -15.56 -29.69 -2.37
CA GLU A 46 -16.37 -30.92 -2.36
C GLU A 46 -17.66 -30.86 -1.51
N ARG A 47 -18.03 -29.72 -0.93
CA ARG A 47 -19.34 -29.42 -0.31
C ARG A 47 -19.36 -27.94 0.13
N PRO A 48 -20.53 -27.26 0.11
CA PRO A 48 -20.63 -25.92 0.66
C PRO A 48 -20.26 -25.93 2.15
N PRO A 49 -19.56 -24.90 2.63
CA PRO A 49 -19.13 -24.79 4.02
C PRO A 49 -20.33 -24.80 4.96
N VAL A 50 -20.22 -25.51 6.09
CA VAL A 50 -21.30 -25.55 7.10
C VAL A 50 -21.49 -24.15 7.69
N PRO A 51 -22.68 -23.53 7.61
CA PRO A 51 -22.87 -22.19 8.15
C PRO A 51 -22.58 -22.15 9.66
N ARG A 52 -21.75 -21.20 10.10
CA ARG A 52 -21.52 -20.89 11.52
C ARG A 52 -22.26 -19.59 11.86
N LYS A 53 -22.97 -19.56 12.99
CA LYS A 53 -23.79 -18.40 13.38
C LYS A 53 -22.94 -17.12 13.44
N ARG A 54 -23.33 -16.11 12.64
CA ARG A 54 -22.67 -14.79 12.54
C ARG A 54 -21.19 -14.86 12.15
N MET A 55 -20.75 -15.92 11.47
CA MET A 55 -19.42 -15.97 10.87
C MET A 55 -19.54 -15.97 9.35
N VAL A 56 -18.59 -15.32 8.71
CA VAL A 56 -18.43 -15.26 7.27
C VAL A 56 -17.46 -16.36 6.86
N TRP A 57 -17.81 -17.12 5.82
CA TRP A 57 -16.88 -18.04 5.17
C TRP A 57 -16.04 -17.27 4.14
N ILE A 58 -14.73 -17.34 4.29
CA ILE A 58 -13.77 -16.85 3.32
C ILE A 58 -13.34 -18.03 2.45
N PRO A 59 -13.61 -18.03 1.14
CA PRO A 59 -13.25 -19.14 0.27
C PRO A 59 -11.73 -19.26 0.11
N PRO A 60 -11.21 -20.47 -0.17
CA PRO A 60 -9.81 -20.62 -0.54
C PRO A 60 -9.49 -19.79 -1.79
N GLY A 61 -8.32 -19.17 -1.83
CA GLY A 61 -7.95 -18.33 -2.94
C GLY A 61 -6.69 -17.51 -2.69
N ALA A 62 -6.22 -16.88 -3.76
CA ALA A 62 -5.11 -15.94 -3.71
C ALA A 62 -5.62 -14.53 -3.41
N PHE A 63 -4.85 -13.76 -2.62
CA PHE A 63 -5.03 -12.32 -2.45
C PHE A 63 -3.68 -11.60 -2.47
N VAL A 64 -3.71 -10.29 -2.69
CA VAL A 64 -2.49 -9.45 -2.67
C VAL A 64 -2.24 -8.94 -1.26
N ALA A 65 -1.29 -9.57 -0.56
CA ALA A 65 -0.87 -9.22 0.80
C ALA A 65 0.07 -8.01 0.83
N GLY A 66 -0.20 -7.08 1.74
CA GLY A 66 0.43 -5.79 1.87
C GLY A 66 -0.09 -4.75 0.88
N THR A 67 0.78 -3.78 0.57
CA THR A 67 0.50 -2.69 -0.36
C THR A 67 1.51 -2.77 -1.51
N PRO A 68 1.04 -2.93 -2.77
CA PRO A 68 1.90 -2.86 -3.94
C PRO A 68 2.79 -1.61 -3.94
N THR A 69 4.02 -1.73 -4.45
CA THR A 69 5.03 -0.66 -4.33
C THR A 69 4.70 0.62 -5.11
N ASP A 70 3.77 0.54 -6.05
CA ASP A 70 3.22 1.62 -6.86
C ASP A 70 1.92 2.22 -6.30
N VAL A 71 1.35 1.61 -5.26
CA VAL A 71 0.12 2.08 -4.58
C VAL A 71 0.47 2.89 -3.35
N LEU A 72 -0.20 4.03 -3.18
CA LEU A 72 -0.02 4.95 -2.05
C LEU A 72 -1.36 5.23 -1.35
N PRO A 73 -1.35 5.52 -0.03
CA PRO A 73 -0.17 5.59 0.84
C PRO A 73 0.38 4.21 1.23
N ARG A 74 1.67 4.16 1.58
CA ARG A 74 2.40 2.92 1.93
C ARG A 74 3.39 3.15 3.08
N ILE A 75 3.54 2.13 3.95
CA ILE A 75 4.57 2.08 5.00
C ILE A 75 5.51 0.91 4.69
N ALA A 76 6.61 1.20 4.00
CA ALA A 76 7.46 0.21 3.36
C ALA A 76 8.16 -0.79 4.30
N ASP A 77 8.34 -0.39 5.56
CA ASP A 77 8.97 -1.17 6.62
C ASP A 77 7.98 -1.90 7.53
N GLU A 78 6.68 -1.77 7.27
CA GLU A 78 5.61 -2.42 8.02
C GLU A 78 4.66 -3.22 7.11
N GLU A 79 4.77 -3.09 5.78
CA GLU A 79 3.84 -3.67 4.83
C GLU A 79 4.59 -4.45 3.75
N MET A 80 4.14 -5.68 3.50
CA MET A 80 4.60 -6.48 2.36
C MET A 80 4.41 -5.69 1.05
N PRO A 81 5.26 -5.90 0.04
CA PRO A 81 5.26 -5.12 -1.20
C PRO A 81 4.14 -5.49 -2.19
N GLY A 82 3.03 -6.09 -1.73
CA GLY A 82 1.95 -6.58 -2.59
C GLY A 82 2.26 -7.94 -3.19
N VAL A 83 2.45 -8.97 -2.36
CA VAL A 83 2.73 -10.33 -2.84
C VAL A 83 1.46 -11.18 -2.91
N GLN A 84 1.38 -12.09 -3.87
CA GLN A 84 0.26 -13.04 -3.93
C GLN A 84 0.44 -14.11 -2.84
N VAL A 85 -0.53 -14.22 -1.93
CA VAL A 85 -0.60 -15.25 -0.91
C VAL A 85 -1.84 -16.08 -1.13
N VAL A 86 -1.69 -17.41 -1.13
CA VAL A 86 -2.80 -18.36 -1.22
C VAL A 86 -3.18 -18.81 0.18
N LEU A 87 -4.45 -18.67 0.53
CA LEU A 87 -5.02 -19.18 1.77
C LEU A 87 -6.00 -20.31 1.45
N HIS A 88 -6.10 -21.30 2.33
CA HIS A 88 -7.22 -22.21 2.33
C HIS A 88 -8.45 -21.54 2.98
N GLY A 89 -9.63 -22.10 2.79
CA GLY A 89 -10.87 -21.54 3.32
C GLY A 89 -10.91 -21.55 4.85
N PHE A 90 -11.53 -20.54 5.44
CA PHE A 90 -11.68 -20.38 6.89
C PHE A 90 -12.93 -19.55 7.22
N TYR A 91 -13.35 -19.56 8.48
CA TYR A 91 -14.40 -18.67 8.97
C TYR A 91 -13.81 -17.52 9.76
N ILE A 92 -14.42 -16.34 9.64
CA ILE A 92 -14.13 -15.16 10.46
C ILE A 92 -15.42 -14.58 11.04
N ASP A 93 -15.37 -14.06 12.25
CA ASP A 93 -16.50 -13.34 12.84
C ASP A 93 -16.91 -12.14 11.98
N GLN A 94 -18.22 -11.98 11.77
CA GLN A 94 -18.75 -10.86 10.97
C GLN A 94 -18.46 -9.51 11.63
N TYR A 95 -18.58 -9.43 12.96
CA TYR A 95 -18.27 -8.25 13.76
C TYR A 95 -17.18 -8.58 14.79
N ALA A 96 -16.54 -7.55 15.33
CA ALA A 96 -15.63 -7.71 16.45
C ALA A 96 -16.30 -8.38 17.67
N PHE A 97 -15.52 -9.06 18.52
CA PHE A 97 -16.04 -9.78 19.69
C PHE A 97 -16.87 -8.82 20.58
N PRO A 98 -18.12 -9.16 20.95
CA PRO A 98 -18.74 -10.51 21.03
C PRO A 98 -19.40 -11.06 19.75
N ASN A 99 -19.14 -10.46 18.59
CA ASN A 99 -19.71 -10.84 17.29
C ASN A 99 -21.24 -10.73 17.28
N GLU A 100 -21.74 -9.58 17.74
CA GLU A 100 -23.17 -9.26 17.79
C GLU A 100 -23.42 -7.86 17.25
N PRO A 101 -24.38 -7.66 16.33
CA PRO A 101 -24.70 -6.32 15.84
C PRO A 101 -25.19 -5.42 16.97
N GLY A 102 -24.73 -4.18 17.00
CA GLY A 102 -25.07 -3.20 18.03
C GLY A 102 -24.32 -3.39 19.35
N ALA A 103 -23.45 -4.39 19.47
CA ALA A 103 -22.60 -4.54 20.65
C ALA A 103 -21.40 -3.57 20.58
N ILE A 104 -20.96 -3.13 21.76
CA ILE A 104 -19.66 -2.46 21.91
C ILE A 104 -18.57 -3.53 21.88
N GLN A 105 -17.55 -3.32 21.04
CA GLN A 105 -16.42 -4.24 20.93
C GLN A 105 -15.72 -4.38 22.29
N THR A 106 -15.32 -5.60 22.64
CA THR A 106 -14.53 -5.85 23.85
C THR A 106 -13.08 -5.40 23.63
N THR A 107 -12.60 -4.47 24.44
CA THR A 107 -11.20 -3.98 24.42
C THR A 107 -10.56 -4.08 25.80
N ASN A 108 -9.33 -3.55 25.95
CA ASN A 108 -8.56 -3.57 27.18
C ASN A 108 -8.29 -4.99 27.70
N ILE A 109 -7.87 -5.86 26.79
CA ILE A 109 -7.45 -7.23 27.09
C ILE A 109 -6.08 -7.53 26.46
N THR A 110 -5.35 -8.47 27.04
CA THR A 110 -4.11 -9.03 26.48
C THR A 110 -4.41 -9.97 25.30
N ARG A 111 -3.39 -10.29 24.51
CA ARG A 111 -3.54 -11.23 23.39
C ARG A 111 -3.95 -12.64 23.87
N ASP A 112 -3.42 -13.07 25.00
CA ASP A 112 -3.71 -14.40 25.56
C ASP A 112 -5.15 -14.49 26.09
N GLU A 113 -5.68 -13.41 26.69
CA GLU A 113 -7.10 -13.32 27.06
C GLU A 113 -8.01 -13.32 25.82
N ALA A 114 -7.61 -12.64 24.74
CA ALA A 114 -8.34 -12.64 23.46
C ALA A 114 -8.43 -14.06 22.89
N LYS A 115 -7.28 -14.74 22.83
CA LYS A 115 -7.17 -16.13 22.40
C LYS A 115 -8.06 -17.05 23.24
N ALA A 116 -7.96 -16.98 24.56
CA ALA A 116 -8.75 -17.81 25.48
C ALA A 116 -10.27 -17.60 25.30
N ARG A 117 -10.71 -16.36 25.04
CA ARG A 117 -12.13 -16.06 24.77
C ARG A 117 -12.63 -16.66 23.46
N CYS A 118 -11.79 -16.69 22.42
CA CYS A 118 -12.14 -17.39 21.18
C CYS A 118 -12.20 -18.91 21.40
N GLU A 119 -11.22 -19.49 22.09
CA GLU A 119 -11.15 -20.93 22.39
C GLU A 119 -12.36 -21.40 23.22
N ALA A 120 -12.82 -20.59 24.17
CA ALA A 120 -14.00 -20.87 24.98
C ALA A 120 -15.31 -21.04 24.18
N ILE A 121 -15.34 -20.57 22.93
CA ILE A 121 -16.50 -20.68 22.03
C ILE A 121 -16.19 -21.49 20.76
N ASP A 122 -15.24 -22.43 20.85
CA ASP A 122 -14.83 -23.32 19.74
C ASP A 122 -14.34 -22.53 18.51
N LYS A 123 -13.53 -21.50 18.77
CA LYS A 123 -12.89 -20.66 17.76
C LYS A 123 -11.42 -20.47 18.12
N ARG A 124 -10.72 -19.67 17.34
CA ARG A 124 -9.35 -19.23 17.57
C ARG A 124 -9.20 -17.76 17.23
N LEU A 125 -8.08 -17.16 17.61
CA LEU A 125 -7.72 -15.85 17.11
C LEU A 125 -7.35 -15.96 15.61
N CYS A 126 -7.73 -14.97 14.80
CA CYS A 126 -7.37 -14.92 13.39
C CYS A 126 -5.86 -14.71 13.23
N THR A 127 -5.26 -15.31 12.20
CA THR A 127 -3.91 -14.91 11.77
C THR A 127 -3.96 -13.53 11.13
N GLU A 128 -2.80 -12.88 11.05
CA GLU A 128 -2.65 -11.58 10.42
C GLU A 128 -3.11 -11.59 8.94
N LEU A 129 -2.74 -12.61 8.17
CA LEU A 129 -3.07 -12.68 6.75
C LEU A 129 -4.52 -13.12 6.49
N GLU A 130 -5.12 -13.92 7.38
CA GLU A 130 -6.57 -14.19 7.35
C GLU A 130 -7.38 -12.91 7.57
N TRP A 131 -6.97 -12.10 8.55
CA TRP A 131 -7.61 -10.80 8.82
C TRP A 131 -7.50 -9.89 7.60
N GLU A 132 -6.31 -9.81 7.00
CA GLU A 132 -6.08 -8.98 5.81
C GLU A 132 -6.89 -9.43 4.61
N ALA A 133 -6.91 -10.73 4.32
CA ALA A 133 -7.69 -11.29 3.22
C ALA A 133 -9.19 -11.00 3.40
N ALA A 134 -9.71 -11.17 4.62
CA ALA A 134 -11.09 -10.86 4.96
C ALA A 134 -11.42 -9.36 4.78
N CYS A 135 -10.46 -8.48 5.06
CA CYS A 135 -10.59 -7.03 4.84
C CYS A 135 -10.60 -6.68 3.37
N LYS A 136 -9.59 -7.12 2.62
CA LYS A 136 -9.41 -6.75 1.22
C LYS A 136 -10.48 -7.33 0.29
N GLY A 137 -11.24 -8.32 0.75
CA GLY A 137 -12.31 -8.92 -0.03
C GLY A 137 -11.78 -9.73 -1.24
N PRO A 138 -12.69 -10.20 -2.11
CA PRO A 138 -12.32 -11.02 -3.28
C PRO A 138 -11.46 -10.27 -4.31
N ASN A 139 -11.48 -8.94 -4.28
CA ASN A 139 -10.79 -8.09 -5.25
C ASN A 139 -9.46 -7.52 -4.73
N SER A 140 -8.98 -7.96 -3.56
CA SER A 140 -7.73 -7.47 -2.96
C SER A 140 -7.67 -5.94 -2.80
N THR A 141 -8.77 -5.29 -2.41
CA THR A 141 -8.89 -3.83 -2.34
C THR A 141 -7.99 -3.20 -1.26
N THR A 142 -7.69 -1.90 -1.39
CA THR A 142 -6.84 -1.17 -0.42
C THR A 142 -7.55 -0.96 0.92
N TYR A 143 -8.84 -0.64 0.88
CA TYR A 143 -9.75 -0.44 2.00
C TYR A 143 -10.84 -1.50 1.94
N GLU A 144 -11.51 -1.79 3.05
CA GLU A 144 -12.55 -2.84 3.09
C GLU A 144 -13.66 -2.62 2.05
N TYR A 145 -14.01 -1.36 1.80
CA TYR A 145 -15.06 -0.97 0.86
C TYR A 145 -14.57 -0.64 -0.56
N GLY A 146 -13.27 -0.74 -0.87
CA GLY A 146 -12.76 -0.40 -2.20
C GLY A 146 -11.30 0.08 -2.26
N SER A 147 -10.83 0.43 -3.45
CA SER A 147 -9.43 0.82 -3.66
C SER A 147 -9.12 2.28 -3.32
N ALA A 148 -10.13 3.15 -3.32
CA ALA A 148 -9.98 4.58 -3.02
C ALA A 148 -10.51 4.90 -1.62
N TYR A 149 -9.77 5.69 -0.86
CA TYR A 149 -10.18 6.13 0.46
C TYR A 149 -11.44 6.99 0.41
N ASN A 150 -12.42 6.67 1.25
CA ASN A 150 -13.63 7.47 1.42
C ASN A 150 -13.87 7.72 2.92
N PRO A 151 -13.72 8.99 3.39
CA PRO A 151 -13.86 9.32 4.80
C PRO A 151 -15.30 9.18 5.35
N SER A 152 -16.29 8.96 4.48
CA SER A 152 -17.71 8.85 4.87
C SER A 152 -18.19 7.41 5.08
N ILE A 153 -17.37 6.39 4.78
CA ILE A 153 -17.79 4.99 4.83
C ILE A 153 -17.54 4.38 6.22
N CYS A 154 -16.29 4.38 6.66
CA CYS A 154 -15.90 3.89 7.97
C CYS A 154 -15.72 5.05 8.94
N ALA A 155 -16.29 4.93 10.14
CA ALA A 155 -16.20 5.96 11.17
C ALA A 155 -14.82 5.97 11.83
N MET A 156 -13.82 6.57 11.17
CA MET A 156 -12.46 6.71 11.69
C MET A 156 -12.42 7.76 12.82
N SER A 157 -12.88 7.34 14.01
CA SER A 157 -13.04 8.22 15.18
C SER A 157 -11.72 8.83 15.64
N LYS A 158 -11.70 10.15 15.85
CA LYS A 158 -10.58 10.87 16.49
C LYS A 158 -10.67 10.87 18.02
N THR A 159 -11.85 10.64 18.58
CA THR A 159 -12.15 10.86 20.00
C THR A 159 -12.02 9.60 20.85
N GLY A 160 -11.69 8.45 20.23
CA GLY A 160 -11.61 7.16 20.92
C GLY A 160 -12.96 6.59 21.37
N THR A 161 -14.07 7.24 20.99
CA THR A 161 -15.42 6.72 21.26
C THR A 161 -15.71 5.56 20.32
N MET A 162 -15.87 4.37 20.89
CA MET A 162 -16.16 3.15 20.14
C MET A 162 -17.65 3.12 19.78
N ALA A 163 -17.94 3.14 18.48
CA ALA A 163 -19.31 2.98 18.00
C ALA A 163 -19.79 1.53 18.22
N PRO A 164 -21.10 1.31 18.41
CA PRO A 164 -21.67 -0.03 18.32
C PRO A 164 -21.33 -0.67 16.97
N THR A 165 -20.96 -1.94 16.98
CA THR A 165 -20.73 -2.72 15.76
C THR A 165 -21.94 -2.68 14.84
N GLY A 166 -21.70 -2.57 13.54
CA GLY A 166 -22.71 -2.42 12.50
C GLY A 166 -23.27 -1.01 12.34
N SER A 167 -22.80 -0.01 13.10
CA SER A 167 -23.27 1.38 12.97
C SER A 167 -22.92 1.99 11.62
N SER A 168 -21.79 1.60 11.02
CA SER A 168 -21.37 2.04 9.69
C SER A 168 -21.75 1.00 8.65
N ALA A 169 -22.98 1.08 8.12
CA ALA A 169 -23.53 0.06 7.23
C ALA A 169 -22.65 -0.22 5.98
N GLY A 170 -21.95 0.80 5.46
CA GLY A 170 -21.03 0.66 4.32
C GLY A 170 -19.62 0.18 4.68
N CYS A 171 -19.26 0.13 5.96
CA CYS A 171 -17.94 -0.28 6.44
C CYS A 171 -17.86 -1.81 6.49
N ARG A 172 -17.82 -2.41 5.30
CA ARG A 172 -17.87 -3.84 5.07
C ARG A 172 -16.98 -4.23 3.91
N SER A 173 -16.34 -5.39 4.04
CA SER A 173 -15.58 -6.01 2.95
C SER A 173 -16.49 -6.58 1.88
N GLY A 174 -15.93 -6.88 0.70
CA GLY A 174 -16.63 -7.65 -0.33
C GLY A 174 -17.01 -9.08 0.09
N PHE A 175 -16.56 -9.55 1.26
CA PHE A 175 -17.01 -10.79 1.90
C PHE A 175 -18.10 -10.57 2.98
N ASP A 176 -18.58 -9.34 3.19
CA ASP A 176 -19.53 -8.96 4.23
C ASP A 176 -18.99 -9.06 5.69
N VAL A 177 -17.66 -8.96 5.85
CA VAL A 177 -17.03 -8.77 7.15
C VAL A 177 -17.08 -7.29 7.50
N ALA A 178 -17.63 -6.94 8.65
CA ALA A 178 -17.92 -5.57 9.03
C ALA A 178 -16.93 -5.00 10.05
N ASP A 179 -16.85 -3.67 10.06
CA ASP A 179 -16.14 -2.86 11.04
C ASP A 179 -14.69 -3.32 11.28
N LEU A 180 -13.98 -3.67 10.20
CA LEU A 180 -12.55 -4.00 10.32
C LEU A 180 -11.75 -2.72 10.61
N HIS A 181 -12.24 -1.56 10.15
CA HIS A 181 -11.76 -0.25 10.56
C HIS A 181 -12.86 0.60 11.22
N GLY A 182 -12.44 1.69 11.88
CA GLY A 182 -13.33 2.63 12.58
C GLY A 182 -13.62 2.28 14.04
N GLY A 183 -13.32 1.04 14.47
CA GLY A 183 -13.38 0.59 15.85
C GLY A 183 -12.02 0.58 16.55
N ALA A 184 -11.84 -0.39 17.44
CA ALA A 184 -10.54 -0.69 18.05
C ALA A 184 -9.67 -1.51 17.08
N PHE A 185 -8.36 -1.43 17.28
CA PHE A 185 -7.45 -2.40 16.67
C PHE A 185 -7.77 -3.80 17.17
N GLU A 186 -7.45 -4.82 16.39
CA GLU A 186 -7.79 -6.20 16.72
C GLU A 186 -6.54 -7.05 16.84
N TRP A 187 -6.41 -7.74 17.97
CA TRP A 187 -5.38 -8.76 18.16
C TRP A 187 -5.48 -9.84 17.09
N THR A 188 -4.32 -10.26 16.58
CA THR A 188 -4.16 -11.46 15.73
C THR A 188 -3.26 -12.47 16.45
N SER A 189 -3.28 -13.73 16.01
CA SER A 189 -2.37 -14.76 16.55
C SER A 189 -0.92 -14.57 16.11
N SER A 190 -0.68 -13.75 15.07
CA SER A 190 0.63 -13.63 14.43
C SER A 190 1.62 -12.78 15.25
N PRO A 191 2.91 -13.17 15.27
CA PRO A 191 4.00 -12.30 15.71
C PRO A 191 4.23 -11.15 14.72
N TRP A 192 4.96 -10.11 15.13
CA TRP A 192 5.21 -8.92 14.30
C TRP A 192 6.04 -9.19 13.03
N ASN A 193 7.07 -10.05 13.12
CA ASN A 193 7.90 -10.54 12.01
C ASN A 193 8.38 -9.51 10.96
N ARG A 194 8.54 -8.24 11.35
CA ARG A 194 9.14 -7.18 10.52
C ARG A 194 10.37 -6.64 11.23
N GLY A 195 11.54 -7.24 10.93
CA GLY A 195 12.80 -6.98 11.62
C GLY A 195 12.94 -7.73 12.95
N GLU A 196 13.88 -7.28 13.81
CA GLU A 196 14.36 -8.05 14.99
C GLU A 196 13.37 -8.14 16.17
N SER A 197 12.14 -7.65 16.06
CA SER A 197 11.19 -7.58 17.18
C SER A 197 10.23 -8.79 17.24
N SER A 198 10.80 -9.99 17.41
CA SER A 198 10.04 -11.25 17.50
C SER A 198 9.13 -11.37 18.72
N THR A 199 9.27 -10.48 19.71
CA THR A 199 8.47 -10.48 20.96
C THR A 199 7.18 -9.68 20.86
N LEU A 200 7.00 -8.91 19.78
CA LEU A 200 5.78 -8.13 19.56
C LEU A 200 4.76 -8.95 18.77
N ALA A 201 3.49 -8.61 18.99
CA ALA A 201 2.36 -9.19 18.29
C ALA A 201 1.69 -8.15 17.39
N VAL A 202 1.01 -8.65 16.36
CA VAL A 202 0.30 -7.83 15.40
C VAL A 202 -1.08 -7.49 15.91
N VAL A 203 -1.45 -6.22 15.81
CA VAL A 203 -2.83 -5.78 15.76
C VAL A 203 -3.16 -5.17 14.40
N ARG A 204 -4.40 -5.35 13.93
CA ARG A 204 -4.90 -4.86 12.64
C ARG A 204 -6.10 -3.94 12.79
N GLY A 205 -6.44 -3.20 11.74
CA GLY A 205 -7.69 -2.44 11.68
C GLY A 205 -7.70 -1.15 12.50
N GLY A 206 -8.76 -0.96 13.27
CA GLY A 206 -8.88 0.16 14.20
C GLY A 206 -9.12 1.52 13.56
N SER A 207 -8.86 2.57 14.34
CA SER A 207 -9.08 3.97 13.97
C SER A 207 -7.86 4.82 14.34
N GLY A 208 -7.67 5.93 13.61
CA GLY A 208 -6.56 6.85 13.87
C GLY A 208 -6.31 7.84 12.73
N GLU A 209 -5.32 8.70 12.93
CA GLU A 209 -4.94 9.76 12.00
C GLU A 209 -3.52 9.58 11.45
N PRO A 210 -3.30 9.83 10.13
CA PRO A 210 -4.34 10.14 9.14
C PRO A 210 -5.18 8.90 8.80
N ALA A 211 -6.49 9.08 8.74
CA ALA A 211 -7.43 7.99 8.51
C ALA A 211 -7.24 7.29 7.14
N GLU A 212 -6.73 8.00 6.12
CA GLU A 212 -6.34 7.43 4.82
C GLU A 212 -5.26 6.34 4.95
N VAL A 213 -4.39 6.43 5.97
CA VAL A 213 -3.27 5.50 6.19
C VAL A 213 -3.69 4.37 7.11
N VAL A 214 -4.37 4.70 8.22
CA VAL A 214 -4.81 3.71 9.23
C VAL A 214 -5.93 2.83 8.67
N GLY A 215 -6.83 3.39 7.86
CA GLY A 215 -7.97 2.68 7.27
C GLY A 215 -7.63 1.62 6.22
N ARG A 216 -6.34 1.43 5.88
CA ARG A 216 -5.94 0.43 4.87
C ARG A 216 -5.95 -0.96 5.47
N CYS A 217 -6.40 -1.95 4.69
CA CYS A 217 -6.40 -3.36 5.11
C CYS A 217 -5.00 -3.90 5.43
N ALA A 218 -3.98 -3.38 4.74
CA ALA A 218 -2.58 -3.74 4.99
C ALA A 218 -1.98 -3.07 6.24
N ASN A 219 -2.66 -2.08 6.85
CA ASN A 219 -2.11 -1.41 8.02
C ASN A 219 -2.07 -2.36 9.23
N ALA A 220 -0.92 -2.38 9.89
CA ALA A 220 -0.67 -3.16 11.08
C ALA A 220 0.04 -2.30 12.13
N ARG A 221 -0.06 -2.69 13.40
CA ARG A 221 0.74 -2.10 14.48
C ARG A 221 1.34 -3.19 15.35
N ALA A 222 2.55 -2.93 15.83
CA ALA A 222 3.19 -3.77 16.82
C ALA A 222 2.69 -3.40 18.24
N ARG A 223 2.34 -4.42 19.02
CA ARG A 223 1.94 -4.28 20.42
C ARG A 223 2.58 -5.37 21.27
N ARG A 224 2.79 -5.07 22.55
CA ARG A 224 3.28 -6.07 23.50
C ARG A 224 2.13 -7.02 23.85
N PRO A 225 2.25 -8.34 23.62
CA PRO A 225 1.14 -9.26 23.81
C PRO A 225 0.75 -9.42 25.30
N ASP A 226 1.68 -9.13 26.22
CA ASP A 226 1.50 -9.19 27.68
C ASP A 226 0.80 -7.94 28.28
N LYS A 227 0.35 -7.01 27.43
CA LYS A 227 -0.31 -5.76 27.85
C LYS A 227 -1.70 -5.64 27.26
N SER A 228 -2.59 -5.02 28.04
CA SER A 228 -3.90 -4.60 27.57
C SER A 228 -3.87 -3.14 27.11
N TYR A 229 -4.73 -2.81 26.14
CA TYR A 229 -4.84 -1.46 25.59
C TYR A 229 -6.30 -1.09 25.38
N ALA A 230 -6.69 0.13 25.73
CA ALA A 230 -8.08 0.59 25.60
C ALA A 230 -8.56 0.61 24.14
N ASP A 231 -7.63 0.80 23.19
CA ASP A 231 -7.85 0.83 21.75
C ASP A 231 -7.60 -0.51 21.06
N VAL A 232 -7.46 -1.62 21.81
CA VAL A 232 -7.24 -2.96 21.24
C VAL A 232 -8.27 -3.96 21.78
N GLY A 233 -9.03 -4.54 20.85
CA GLY A 233 -9.94 -5.66 21.02
C GLY A 233 -9.52 -6.85 20.16
N PHE A 234 -10.49 -7.61 19.64
CA PHE A 234 -10.23 -8.79 18.81
C PHE A 234 -11.50 -9.26 18.09
N ARG A 235 -11.31 -10.16 17.11
CA ARG A 235 -12.36 -11.00 16.53
C ARG A 235 -11.85 -12.43 16.35
N CYS A 236 -12.76 -13.40 16.31
CA CYS A 236 -12.37 -14.80 16.23
C CYS A 236 -12.49 -15.35 14.79
N CYS A 237 -11.64 -16.32 14.48
CA CYS A 237 -11.69 -17.17 13.31
C CYS A 237 -11.98 -18.63 13.70
N ALA A 238 -12.39 -19.47 12.76
CA ALA A 238 -12.60 -20.90 12.99
C ALA A 238 -12.20 -21.75 11.78
N GLY A 239 -11.93 -23.03 12.02
CA GLY A 239 -11.26 -23.94 11.10
C GLY A 239 -9.75 -23.99 11.36
N GLU A 240 -9.03 -24.78 10.57
CA GLU A 240 -7.56 -24.85 10.64
C GLU A 240 -6.94 -23.44 10.45
N PRO A 241 -5.86 -23.08 11.16
CA PRO A 241 -5.10 -21.86 10.88
C PRO A 241 -4.38 -21.94 9.54
N ASN A 242 -4.41 -20.86 8.77
CA ASN A 242 -3.51 -20.72 7.63
C ASN A 242 -2.06 -20.51 8.10
N ASP A 243 -1.12 -21.28 7.55
CA ASP A 243 0.31 -21.22 7.89
C ASP A 243 1.08 -20.06 7.22
N ALA A 244 0.42 -19.30 6.34
CA ALA A 244 1.05 -18.16 5.69
C ALA A 244 1.36 -17.05 6.72
N GLU A 245 2.60 -16.57 6.71
CA GLU A 245 3.06 -15.51 7.61
C GLU A 245 3.56 -14.28 6.83
N VAL A 246 3.50 -13.12 7.49
CA VAL A 246 4.23 -11.96 6.99
C VAL A 246 5.72 -12.19 7.20
N SER A 247 6.46 -12.22 6.09
CA SER A 247 7.91 -12.17 6.08
C SER A 247 8.36 -10.87 5.41
N LEU A 248 8.89 -9.95 6.23
CA LEU A 248 9.41 -8.67 5.75
C LEU A 248 10.81 -8.45 6.31
N GLU A 249 11.82 -8.62 5.46
CA GLU A 249 13.17 -8.15 5.77
C GLU A 249 13.18 -6.62 5.67
N VAL A 250 13.59 -5.96 6.77
CA VAL A 250 13.61 -4.50 6.86
C VAL A 250 15.05 -4.02 6.78
N SER A 251 15.43 -3.46 5.63
CA SER A 251 16.73 -2.83 5.42
C SER A 251 16.67 -1.36 5.85
N ARG A 252 17.54 -0.97 6.79
CA ARG A 252 17.70 0.41 7.26
C ARG A 252 19.17 0.80 7.26
N PRO A 253 19.65 1.49 6.21
CA PRO A 253 21.00 2.02 6.21
C PRO A 253 21.27 2.93 7.42
N SER A 254 22.46 2.80 8.01
CA SER A 254 22.91 3.59 9.15
C SER A 254 23.12 5.06 8.77
N ASP A 255 23.54 5.32 7.52
CA ASP A 255 23.60 6.64 6.93
C ASP A 255 22.28 6.95 6.18
N PRO A 256 21.36 7.73 6.78
CA PRO A 256 20.10 8.10 6.14
C PRO A 256 20.24 8.97 4.90
N LEU A 257 21.32 9.74 4.73
CA LEU A 257 21.50 10.63 3.59
C LEU A 257 22.93 10.50 3.06
N LYS A 258 23.12 9.49 2.22
CA LYS A 258 24.43 9.12 1.70
C LYS A 258 24.71 9.81 0.38
N ALA A 259 25.76 10.62 0.32
CA ALA A 259 26.28 11.13 -0.96
C ALA A 259 26.81 9.98 -1.82
N VAL A 260 26.49 9.99 -3.12
CA VAL A 260 26.90 8.93 -4.06
C VAL A 260 27.57 9.52 -5.30
N ALA A 261 28.36 8.69 -5.99
CA ALA A 261 29.04 9.10 -7.21
C ALA A 261 28.07 9.40 -8.35
N ARG A 262 28.45 10.34 -9.21
CA ARG A 262 27.70 10.73 -10.42
C ARG A 262 27.98 9.77 -11.55
N THR A 263 27.32 8.62 -11.54
CA THR A 263 27.37 7.72 -12.69
C THR A 263 26.57 8.30 -13.86
N PRO A 264 26.98 8.06 -15.12
CA PRO A 264 26.24 8.54 -16.29
C PRO A 264 24.77 8.09 -16.29
N GLU A 265 24.51 6.87 -15.80
CA GLU A 265 23.17 6.30 -15.65
C GLU A 265 22.29 7.11 -14.69
N LEU A 266 22.75 7.36 -13.46
CA LEU A 266 21.98 8.12 -12.47
C LEU A 266 21.74 9.55 -12.93
N VAL A 267 22.75 10.19 -13.53
CA VAL A 267 22.61 11.54 -14.09
C VAL A 267 21.53 11.54 -15.17
N SER A 268 21.56 10.59 -16.09
CA SER A 268 20.56 10.50 -17.16
C SER A 268 19.14 10.28 -16.61
N LEU A 269 18.97 9.38 -15.63
CA LEU A 269 17.67 9.15 -14.99
C LEU A 269 17.16 10.40 -14.29
N LEU A 270 18.00 11.10 -13.53
CA LEU A 270 17.62 12.32 -12.81
C LEU A 270 17.25 13.47 -13.76
N GLU A 271 17.96 13.63 -14.87
CA GLU A 271 17.63 14.62 -15.90
C GLU A 271 16.31 14.28 -16.62
N GLN A 272 16.05 13.00 -16.91
CA GLN A 272 14.77 12.53 -17.47
C GLN A 272 13.60 12.72 -16.49
N GLY A 273 13.86 12.65 -15.19
CA GLY A 273 12.85 12.82 -14.14
C GLY A 273 12.48 14.28 -13.83
N LEU A 274 12.96 15.26 -14.58
CA LEU A 274 12.58 16.66 -14.33
C LEU A 274 11.09 16.88 -14.66
N PRO A 275 10.34 17.63 -13.81
CA PRO A 275 8.95 17.95 -14.12
C PRO A 275 8.80 18.71 -15.42
N GLU A 276 7.69 18.52 -16.12
CA GLU A 276 7.41 19.16 -17.42
C GLU A 276 7.53 20.70 -17.35
N LYS A 277 7.06 21.31 -16.25
CA LYS A 277 7.18 22.75 -16.00
C LYS A 277 8.63 23.26 -15.97
N ILE A 278 9.57 22.41 -15.57
CA ILE A 278 10.99 22.72 -15.58
C ILE A 278 11.55 22.50 -16.98
N THR A 279 11.27 21.35 -17.60
CA THR A 279 11.81 21.02 -18.93
C THR A 279 11.37 22.00 -20.02
N GLN A 280 10.14 22.53 -19.96
CA GLN A 280 9.63 23.55 -20.88
C GLN A 280 10.42 24.89 -20.81
N GLN A 281 11.16 25.16 -19.74
CA GLN A 281 12.00 26.35 -19.60
C GLN A 281 13.43 26.13 -20.11
N LEU A 282 13.81 24.90 -20.43
CA LEU A 282 15.16 24.55 -20.85
C LEU A 282 15.32 24.66 -22.37
N SER A 283 16.57 24.83 -22.82
CA SER A 283 16.94 24.69 -24.23
C SER A 283 18.00 23.61 -24.39
N GLU A 284 18.14 23.04 -25.58
CA GLU A 284 19.20 22.06 -25.89
C GLU A 284 20.60 22.57 -25.57
N THR A 285 20.82 23.88 -25.73
CA THR A 285 22.09 24.57 -25.45
C THR A 285 22.32 24.88 -23.97
N LYS A 286 21.26 24.87 -23.15
CA LYS A 286 21.30 25.21 -21.72
C LYS A 286 20.49 24.18 -20.91
N PRO A 287 20.88 22.89 -20.96
CA PRO A 287 20.18 21.85 -20.23
C PRO A 287 20.39 22.01 -18.72
N PHE A 288 19.51 21.38 -17.95
CA PHE A 288 19.72 21.19 -16.53
C PHE A 288 20.86 20.20 -16.30
N ARG A 289 21.82 20.55 -15.46
CA ARG A 289 22.99 19.72 -15.16
C ARG A 289 22.98 19.33 -13.69
N ILE A 290 23.02 18.02 -13.44
CA ILE A 290 23.15 17.46 -12.08
C ILE A 290 24.56 17.71 -11.56
N ASP A 291 24.72 18.33 -10.39
CA ASP A 291 25.98 18.61 -9.70
C ASP A 291 26.32 17.59 -8.62
N ARG A 292 25.34 17.16 -7.81
CA ARG A 292 25.52 16.18 -6.72
C ARG A 292 24.34 15.23 -6.64
N ILE A 293 24.60 14.04 -6.13
CA ILE A 293 23.60 12.98 -5.97
C ILE A 293 23.68 12.43 -4.54
N TRP A 294 22.51 12.19 -3.95
CA TRP A 294 22.37 11.49 -2.68
C TRP A 294 21.36 10.35 -2.80
N LYS A 295 21.54 9.33 -1.97
CA LYS A 295 20.49 8.37 -1.63
C LYS A 295 19.98 8.68 -0.24
N TRP A 296 18.68 8.86 -0.12
CA TRP A 296 17.98 9.15 1.12
C TRP A 296 17.08 7.98 1.52
N TYR A 297 17.19 7.57 2.78
CA TYR A 297 16.46 6.45 3.37
C TYR A 297 15.59 6.96 4.54
N PRO A 298 14.40 7.53 4.25
CA PRO A 298 13.54 8.15 5.26
C PRO A 298 12.93 7.12 6.22
N ILE A 299 12.66 5.91 5.74
CA ILE A 299 12.19 4.75 6.50
C ILE A 299 12.90 3.49 6.01
N GLY A 300 12.66 2.34 6.65
CA GLY A 300 13.20 1.08 6.15
C GLY A 300 12.55 0.70 4.82
N ASN A 301 13.28 -0.01 3.97
CA ASN A 301 12.83 -0.44 2.64
C ASN A 301 12.36 0.70 1.70
N GLU A 302 12.76 1.94 1.98
CA GLU A 302 12.50 3.09 1.12
C GLU A 302 13.82 3.76 0.75
N GLU A 303 14.05 3.92 -0.56
CA GLU A 303 15.21 4.61 -1.12
C GLU A 303 14.71 5.70 -2.08
N ILE A 304 15.16 6.92 -1.85
CA ILE A 304 14.87 8.08 -2.70
C ILE A 304 16.20 8.62 -3.21
N VAL A 305 16.34 8.75 -4.52
CA VAL A 305 17.51 9.36 -5.15
C VAL A 305 17.25 10.85 -5.34
N LEU A 306 18.19 11.66 -4.86
CA LEU A 306 18.18 13.11 -4.98
C LEU A 306 19.26 13.55 -5.95
N GLY A 307 18.91 14.42 -6.89
CA GLY A 307 19.86 15.10 -7.76
C GLY A 307 19.77 16.61 -7.61
N SER A 308 20.80 17.26 -7.08
CA SER A 308 20.88 18.72 -7.12
C SER A 308 21.45 19.18 -8.45
N GLY A 309 20.97 20.29 -8.99
CA GLY A 309 21.48 20.82 -10.24
C GLY A 309 20.94 22.20 -10.58
N CYS A 310 21.40 22.72 -11.72
CA CYS A 310 20.97 24.00 -12.25
C CYS A 310 20.92 23.99 -13.78
N ALA A 311 20.07 24.85 -14.35
CA ALA A 311 20.13 25.30 -15.73
C ALA A 311 20.28 26.83 -15.78
N HIS A 312 20.74 27.38 -16.91
CA HIS A 312 20.87 28.83 -17.11
C HIS A 312 20.06 29.32 -18.31
N PRO A 313 18.72 29.12 -18.34
CA PRO A 313 17.89 29.46 -19.49
C PRO A 313 17.89 30.97 -19.77
N THR A 314 17.88 31.78 -18.72
CA THR A 314 17.91 33.26 -18.78
C THR A 314 19.18 33.82 -18.13
N ALA A 315 19.18 35.11 -17.75
CA ALA A 315 20.22 35.72 -16.93
C ALA A 315 20.28 35.12 -15.51
N HIS A 316 19.18 34.56 -15.03
CA HIS A 316 19.10 33.91 -13.72
C HIS A 316 19.13 32.40 -13.86
N ALA A 317 19.83 31.73 -12.96
CA ALA A 317 19.87 30.27 -12.91
C ALA A 317 18.52 29.71 -12.41
N LEU A 318 18.15 28.55 -12.93
CA LEU A 318 17.03 27.73 -12.44
C LEU A 318 17.63 26.51 -11.75
N CYS A 319 17.70 26.56 -10.43
CA CYS A 319 18.30 25.53 -9.60
C CYS A 319 17.27 24.81 -8.73
N GLY A 320 17.57 23.56 -8.39
CA GLY A 320 16.75 22.78 -7.48
C GLY A 320 17.25 21.36 -7.30
N VAL A 321 16.45 20.59 -6.55
CA VAL A 321 16.69 19.18 -6.28
C VAL A 321 15.54 18.37 -6.86
N VAL A 322 15.84 17.44 -7.76
CA VAL A 322 14.87 16.43 -8.19
C VAL A 322 14.92 15.26 -7.20
N LEU A 323 13.76 14.80 -6.75
CA LEU A 323 13.59 13.65 -5.87
C LEU A 323 12.83 12.57 -6.63
N MET A 324 13.41 11.38 -6.71
CA MET A 324 12.81 10.27 -7.44
C MET A 324 12.98 8.93 -6.74
N ARG A 325 12.04 8.04 -7.03
CA ARG A 325 12.17 6.61 -6.77
C ARG A 325 12.64 5.93 -8.05
N ILE A 326 13.56 4.99 -7.95
CA ILE A 326 14.01 4.19 -9.10
C ILE A 326 13.63 2.74 -8.81
N GLN A 327 12.72 2.18 -9.61
CA GLN A 327 12.29 0.79 -9.50
C GLN A 327 12.50 0.12 -10.85
N ASN A 328 13.26 -0.98 -10.89
CA ASN A 328 13.54 -1.73 -12.14
C ASN A 328 14.04 -0.83 -13.29
N HIS A 329 14.96 0.11 -12.99
CA HIS A 329 15.49 1.12 -13.91
C HIS A 329 14.45 2.11 -14.48
N GLN A 330 13.24 2.14 -13.93
CA GLN A 330 12.22 3.13 -14.27
C GLN A 330 12.24 4.26 -13.23
N PRO A 331 12.50 5.52 -13.66
CA PRO A 331 12.45 6.66 -12.76
C PRO A 331 11.00 7.09 -12.53
N GLN A 332 10.61 7.19 -11.26
CA GLN A 332 9.36 7.80 -10.82
C GLN A 332 9.69 9.10 -10.09
N THR A 333 9.44 10.24 -10.73
CA THR A 333 9.61 11.55 -10.11
C THR A 333 8.59 11.73 -9.00
N LEU A 334 9.08 12.00 -7.79
CA LEU A 334 8.24 12.24 -6.61
C LEU A 334 7.99 13.73 -6.41
N ALA A 335 9.04 14.55 -6.57
CA ALA A 335 8.96 15.99 -6.41
C ALA A 335 10.17 16.70 -7.03
N PHE A 336 10.05 18.01 -7.21
CA PHE A 336 11.17 18.92 -7.46
C PHE A 336 11.13 20.02 -6.40
N ALA A 337 12.24 20.24 -5.70
CA ALA A 337 12.39 21.27 -4.68
C ALA A 337 13.24 22.44 -5.23
N PRO A 338 12.64 23.59 -5.57
CA PRO A 338 13.37 24.73 -6.12
C PRO A 338 14.32 25.36 -5.10
N SER A 339 15.51 25.74 -5.53
CA SER A 339 16.50 26.49 -4.73
C SER A 339 16.79 27.89 -5.27
N GLY A 340 16.01 28.33 -6.26
CA GLY A 340 16.12 29.67 -6.85
C GLY A 340 17.27 29.72 -7.83
N TRP A 341 18.18 30.68 -7.63
CA TRP A 341 19.33 30.91 -8.51
C TRP A 341 20.59 30.23 -8.01
N TRP A 342 20.55 29.62 -6.83
CA TRP A 342 21.72 29.07 -6.16
C TRP A 342 21.69 27.56 -6.28
N LEU A 343 22.86 26.99 -6.55
CA LEU A 343 23.06 25.55 -6.52
C LEU A 343 22.70 25.01 -5.13
N PRO A 344 21.77 24.04 -5.01
CA PRO A 344 21.26 23.67 -3.71
C PRO A 344 22.28 22.90 -2.88
N ASN A 345 22.24 23.15 -1.57
CA ASN A 345 22.78 22.22 -0.57
C ASN A 345 21.61 21.51 0.13
N VAL A 346 21.79 20.24 0.46
CA VAL A 346 20.79 19.41 1.14
C VAL A 346 21.36 18.98 2.49
N GLN A 347 20.58 19.14 3.56
CA GLN A 347 20.93 18.66 4.89
C GLN A 347 19.77 17.85 5.47
N LEU A 348 20.11 16.79 6.20
CA LEU A 348 19.14 16.03 6.97
C LEU A 348 18.76 16.80 8.23
N ASP A 349 17.48 16.74 8.59
CA ASP A 349 16.97 17.19 9.87
C ASP A 349 17.26 16.14 10.98
N ASP A 350 16.93 16.45 12.23
CA ASP A 350 16.95 15.46 13.31
C ASP A 350 15.92 14.34 13.04
N ASP A 351 14.79 14.67 12.41
CA ASP A 351 13.89 13.68 11.84
C ASP A 351 14.44 13.17 10.50
N ARG A 352 14.81 11.88 10.44
CA ARG A 352 15.28 11.20 9.22
C ARG A 352 14.32 11.32 8.03
N ARG A 353 13.04 11.57 8.28
CA ARG A 353 12.00 11.76 7.25
C ARG A 353 11.94 13.19 6.72
N VAL A 354 12.85 14.07 7.15
CA VAL A 354 12.87 15.48 6.76
C VAL A 354 14.26 15.88 6.26
N LEU A 355 14.26 16.63 5.16
CA LEU A 355 15.44 17.26 4.57
C LEU A 355 15.20 18.76 4.47
N TRP A 356 16.28 19.53 4.55
CA TRP A 356 16.32 20.94 4.25
C TRP A 356 17.08 21.18 2.94
N VAL A 357 16.43 21.85 2.00
CA VAL A 357 17.04 22.31 0.75
C VAL A 357 17.34 23.79 0.87
N TYR A 358 18.61 24.15 0.84
CA TYR A 358 19.08 25.54 0.95
C TYR A 358 19.22 26.15 -0.43
N GLY A 359 18.76 27.39 -0.56
CA GLY A 359 18.79 28.12 -1.82
C GLY A 359 18.82 29.63 -1.59
N GLY A 360 18.60 30.36 -2.66
CA GLY A 360 18.52 31.80 -2.62
C GLY A 360 18.20 32.42 -3.98
N ASP A 361 17.70 33.63 -3.92
CA ASP A 361 17.38 34.46 -5.08
C ASP A 361 17.68 35.94 -4.78
N GLY A 362 17.12 36.86 -5.57
CA GLY A 362 17.33 38.30 -5.41
C GLY A 362 16.83 38.88 -4.08
N LEU A 363 15.96 38.17 -3.35
CA LEU A 363 15.47 38.57 -2.02
C LEU A 363 16.38 38.05 -0.88
N GLY A 364 17.29 37.13 -1.19
CA GLY A 364 18.29 36.61 -0.27
C GLY A 364 18.24 35.09 -0.12
N LYS A 365 18.89 34.61 0.95
CA LYS A 365 18.99 33.18 1.28
C LYS A 365 17.70 32.66 1.93
N TYR A 366 17.31 31.44 1.56
CA TYR A 366 16.21 30.72 2.19
C TYR A 366 16.51 29.23 2.30
N ARG A 367 15.64 28.51 3.02
CA ARG A 367 15.60 27.05 3.00
C ARG A 367 14.17 26.57 2.77
N ARG A 368 14.02 25.36 2.24
CA ARG A 368 12.73 24.67 2.09
C ARG A 368 12.76 23.35 2.83
N ARG A 369 11.66 23.04 3.50
CA ARG A 369 11.45 21.74 4.14
C ARG A 369 10.97 20.74 3.09
N VAL A 370 11.60 19.58 3.00
CA VAL A 370 11.18 18.44 2.19
C VAL A 370 10.90 17.28 3.13
N ALA A 371 9.70 16.71 3.10
CA ALA A 371 9.29 15.68 4.05
C ALA A 371 8.71 14.45 3.36
N PHE A 372 9.08 13.28 3.87
CA PHE A 372 8.53 11.99 3.47
C PHE A 372 7.37 11.60 4.38
N LEU A 373 6.20 11.38 3.79
CA LEU A 373 4.96 11.03 4.48
C LEU A 373 4.26 9.90 3.73
N TRP A 374 4.35 8.68 4.27
CA TRP A 374 3.64 7.48 3.79
C TRP A 374 3.82 7.19 2.29
N GLY A 375 5.07 7.29 1.81
CA GLY A 375 5.44 7.06 0.40
C GLY A 375 5.34 8.29 -0.50
N ARG A 376 4.82 9.42 0.00
CA ARG A 376 4.74 10.72 -0.69
C ARG A 376 5.84 11.67 -0.23
N ILE A 377 6.23 12.61 -1.12
CA ILE A 377 7.11 13.74 -0.79
C ILE A 377 6.31 15.04 -0.76
N GLY A 378 6.38 15.76 0.35
CA GLY A 378 5.90 17.13 0.46
C GLY A 378 7.07 18.12 0.39
N VAL A 379 6.92 19.19 -0.39
CA VAL A 379 7.88 20.31 -0.44
C VAL A 379 7.19 21.55 0.11
N GLY A 380 7.76 22.14 1.16
CA GLY A 380 7.24 23.33 1.82
C GLY A 380 7.62 24.64 1.12
N GLU A 381 6.97 25.71 1.57
CA GLU A 381 7.28 27.08 1.18
C GLU A 381 8.67 27.52 1.66
N PRO A 382 9.30 28.54 1.03
CA PRO A 382 10.62 29.00 1.40
C PRO A 382 10.60 29.78 2.71
N GLU A 383 11.46 29.39 3.66
CA GLU A 383 11.67 30.09 4.93
C GLU A 383 12.83 31.09 4.79
N LEU A 384 12.52 32.39 4.88
CA LEU A 384 13.50 33.47 4.85
C LEU A 384 14.20 33.64 6.22
N GLY A 385 15.49 33.95 6.22
CA GLY A 385 16.19 34.46 7.42
C GLY A 385 16.65 33.43 8.47
N GLY A 386 16.48 32.12 8.25
CA GLY A 386 16.79 31.07 9.24
C GLY A 386 18.17 30.38 9.14
N VAL A 387 19.10 30.86 8.30
CA VAL A 387 20.32 30.09 7.97
C VAL A 387 21.53 30.55 8.81
N LYS A 388 21.85 29.82 9.88
CA LYS A 388 23.24 29.68 10.37
C LYS A 388 23.91 28.58 9.55
N VAL A 389 24.67 28.95 8.53
CA VAL A 389 25.59 28.02 7.86
C VAL A 389 26.73 27.77 8.87
N ARG A 390 26.92 26.53 9.31
CA ARG A 390 28.18 26.10 9.90
C ARG A 390 28.91 25.24 8.90
#